data_AF-A0A381CBX2-F1
#
_entry.id   AF-A0A381CBX2-F1
#
_cell.length_a   1.000
_cell.length_b   1.000
_cell.length_c   1.000
_cell.angle_alpha   90.00
_cell.angle_beta   90.00
_cell.angle_gamma   90.00
#
_symmetry.space_group_name_H-M   'P 1'
#
loop_
_entity.id
_entity.type
_entity.pdbx_description
1 polymer ?
#
loop_
_entity_poly.entity_id
_entity_poly.type
_entity_poly.pdbx_seq_one_letter_code
_entity_poly.pdbx_strand_id
1 'polypeptide(L)'
;MMRLTMILLGVDFLRSHWRGLRHFGWITLIAGIVIFIDALDGSLFFPIEPFACLLLFEGGATLMVAHSGMGGQRILRYVKGSVFSAAALLILAGQHDGNFVLAMIFGMLFLFDGALQIASAVVVRYRRWRPALWGGIIEIALAIFFFQPWPSHYSGTVPYCLGLGLAFAGWNMFILANRVKRAAVNPGLKGAVYMEEADVPEVVEWDGPPADDETALTVHVWTPAGSAPSETIPRPVISRYIAAVDRNGVISTGHAALESPGGIYISLYPAELIDQSPDEFARLLRATPENNVPGRFQPDYATESAKWCPSTRKVRIRNYSEERLKAFWESYRQNESYNLTYRNCSSSVARALEAALEGSVGRLWHKRGFWMAMGKLMSTPELWVALQIRKRAQTMAWTPGLVLDYARALSMLADPRPTGWFNTTSRALKKMLQRRVAWGKGKSGEETAED
;
A
#
# COMPACT_ATOMS: atom_id res chain seq x y z
N MET A 1 9.47 1.75 1.58
CA MET A 1 8.45 1.56 2.63
C MET A 1 8.33 2.78 3.54
N MET A 2 9.36 3.13 4.31
CA MET A 2 9.30 4.18 5.35
C MET A 2 8.85 5.60 4.94
N ARG A 3 8.96 5.97 3.66
CA ARG A 3 8.58 7.29 3.18
C ARG A 3 7.08 7.56 3.36
N LEU A 4 6.23 6.56 3.08
CA LEU A 4 4.78 6.75 3.23
C LEU A 4 4.37 6.87 4.69
N THR A 5 4.93 6.04 5.57
CA THR A 5 4.74 6.16 7.02
C THR A 5 5.17 7.54 7.52
N MET A 6 6.30 8.05 7.02
CA MET A 6 6.78 9.39 7.34
C MET A 6 5.85 10.49 6.84
N ILE A 7 5.32 10.35 5.63
CA ILE A 7 4.34 11.27 5.06
C ILE A 7 3.08 11.27 5.93
N LEU A 8 2.47 10.12 6.19
CA LEU A 8 1.19 10.01 6.90
C LEU A 8 1.27 10.47 8.36
N LEU A 9 2.36 10.14 9.07
CA LEU A 9 2.57 10.61 10.45
C LEU A 9 3.01 12.06 10.52
N GLY A 10 3.64 12.59 9.46
CA GLY A 10 4.25 13.92 9.46
C GLY A 10 5.65 13.91 10.05
N VAL A 11 6.50 14.79 9.50
CA VAL A 11 7.92 14.89 9.89
C VAL A 11 8.08 15.35 11.33
N ASP A 12 7.31 16.35 11.77
CA ASP A 12 7.44 16.92 13.12
C ASP A 12 7.01 15.95 14.22
N PHE A 13 5.93 15.19 13.98
CA PHE A 13 5.47 14.15 14.90
C PHE A 13 6.49 13.03 15.08
N LEU A 14 7.17 12.61 13.99
CA LEU A 14 8.26 11.64 14.07
C LEU A 14 9.53 12.23 14.70
N ARG A 15 9.80 13.52 14.46
CA ARG A 15 10.99 14.19 14.95
C ARG A 15 10.98 14.32 16.46
N SER A 16 9.84 14.57 17.10
CA SER A 16 9.77 14.60 18.57
C SER A 16 10.15 13.24 19.22
N HIS A 17 10.01 12.13 18.48
CA HIS A 17 10.24 10.76 18.98
C HIS A 17 11.42 10.03 18.33
N TRP A 18 12.31 10.75 17.63
CA TRP A 18 13.41 10.16 16.85
C TRP A 18 14.34 9.27 17.69
N ARG A 19 14.56 9.61 18.97
CA ARG A 19 15.42 8.83 19.88
C ARG A 19 14.80 7.46 20.16
N GLY A 20 13.52 7.43 20.52
CA GLY A 20 12.78 6.18 20.78
C GLY A 20 12.77 5.28 19.56
N LEU A 21 12.48 5.84 18.38
CA LEU A 21 12.50 5.11 17.11
C LEU A 21 13.89 4.53 16.81
N ARG A 22 14.96 5.29 17.09
CA ARG A 22 16.35 4.82 16.89
C ARG A 22 16.71 3.67 17.83
N HIS A 23 16.36 3.76 19.11
CA HIS A 23 16.62 2.70 20.09
C HIS A 23 15.84 1.43 19.76
N PHE A 24 14.54 1.57 19.48
CA PHE A 24 13.71 0.44 19.07
C PHE A 24 14.22 -0.21 17.77
N GLY A 25 14.67 0.61 16.80
CA GLY A 25 15.29 0.10 15.57
C GLY A 25 16.56 -0.70 15.82
N TRP A 26 17.44 -0.21 16.69
CA TRP A 26 18.65 -0.92 17.09
C TRP A 26 18.36 -2.23 17.82
N ILE A 27 17.45 -2.22 18.80
CA ILE A 27 17.08 -3.43 19.55
C ILE A 27 16.52 -4.48 18.60
N THR A 28 15.61 -4.07 17.70
CA THR A 28 15.00 -4.98 16.72
C THR A 28 16.03 -5.54 15.74
N LEU A 29 16.99 -4.71 15.31
CA LEU A 29 18.09 -5.14 14.44
C LEU A 29 18.97 -6.19 15.11
N ILE A 30 19.41 -5.92 16.35
CA ILE A 30 20.25 -6.86 17.12
C ILE A 30 19.49 -8.16 17.37
N ALA A 31 18.22 -8.09 17.79
CA ALA A 31 17.40 -9.28 17.99
C ALA A 31 17.28 -10.12 16.71
N GLY A 32 17.07 -9.49 15.55
CA GLY A 32 17.03 -10.19 14.28
C GLY A 32 18.35 -10.87 13.91
N ILE A 33 19.48 -10.20 14.15
CA ILE A 33 20.82 -10.76 13.92
C ILE A 33 21.07 -11.96 14.84
N VAL A 34 20.73 -11.84 16.14
CA VAL A 34 20.91 -12.92 17.12
C VAL A 34 20.08 -14.14 16.72
N ILE A 35 18.80 -13.97 16.38
CA ILE A 35 17.93 -15.07 15.93
C ILE A 35 18.46 -15.72 14.64
N PHE A 36 19.02 -14.94 13.73
CA PHE A 36 19.62 -15.48 12.51
C PHE A 36 20.85 -16.33 12.81
N ILE A 37 21.75 -15.84 13.68
CA ILE A 37 22.99 -16.53 14.08
C ILE A 37 22.67 -17.81 14.86
N ASP A 38 21.71 -17.74 15.78
CA ASP A 38 21.20 -18.87 16.58
C ASP A 38 20.81 -20.08 15.72
N ALA A 39 20.34 -19.83 14.51
CA ALA A 39 19.92 -20.87 13.61
C ALA A 39 21.05 -21.45 12.74
N LEU A 40 22.27 -20.89 12.77
CA LEU A 40 23.36 -21.32 11.89
C LEU A 40 24.06 -22.59 12.37
N ASP A 41 24.15 -22.81 13.68
CA ASP A 41 24.91 -23.92 14.28
C ASP A 41 24.07 -25.21 14.46
N GLY A 42 22.78 -25.16 14.10
CA GLY A 42 21.85 -26.28 14.23
C GLY A 42 21.33 -26.50 15.66
N SER A 43 21.79 -25.73 16.64
CA SER A 43 21.31 -25.76 18.03
C SER A 43 20.32 -24.61 18.24
N LEU A 44 19.08 -24.81 17.81
CA LEU A 44 18.03 -23.80 17.91
C LEU A 44 17.65 -23.52 19.37
N PHE A 45 18.07 -22.38 19.92
CA PHE A 45 17.59 -21.88 21.21
C PHE A 45 16.30 -21.08 21.06
N PHE A 46 16.01 -20.57 19.86
CA PHE A 46 14.75 -19.91 19.56
C PHE A 46 13.56 -20.89 19.75
N PRO A 47 12.56 -20.54 20.59
CA PRO A 47 11.47 -21.44 20.91
C PRO A 47 10.43 -21.46 19.77
N ILE A 48 10.67 -22.32 18.78
CA ILE A 48 9.92 -22.35 17.52
C ILE A 48 8.47 -22.85 17.69
N GLU A 49 8.24 -23.82 18.57
CA GLU A 49 6.92 -24.38 18.85
C GLU A 49 5.95 -23.36 19.45
N PRO A 50 6.27 -22.63 20.54
CA PRO A 50 5.36 -21.62 21.06
C PRO A 50 5.16 -20.46 20.08
N PHE A 51 6.18 -20.10 19.29
CA PHE A 51 6.01 -19.14 18.20
C PHE A 51 4.97 -19.62 17.18
N ALA A 52 5.04 -20.88 16.77
CA ALA A 52 4.08 -21.46 15.84
C ALA A 52 2.67 -21.53 16.43
N CYS A 53 2.51 -21.87 17.71
CA CYS A 53 1.23 -21.84 18.41
C CYS A 53 0.62 -20.43 18.44
N LEU A 54 1.42 -19.40 18.71
CA LEU A 54 0.98 -18.00 18.67
C LEU A 54 0.56 -17.59 17.26
N LEU A 55 1.33 -17.98 16.24
CA LEU A 55 1.02 -17.71 14.84
C LEU A 55 -0.28 -18.41 14.40
N LEU A 56 -0.49 -19.65 14.85
CA LEU A 56 -1.72 -20.41 14.59
C LEU A 56 -2.93 -19.73 15.23
N PHE A 57 -2.79 -19.28 16.49
CA PHE A 57 -3.83 -18.55 17.19
C PHE A 57 -4.16 -17.23 16.48
N GLU A 58 -3.16 -16.46 16.05
CA GLU A 58 -3.38 -15.23 15.27
C GLU A 58 -4.07 -15.51 13.93
N GLY A 59 -3.62 -16.54 13.20
CA GLY A 59 -4.21 -16.97 11.94
C GLY A 59 -5.67 -17.38 12.08
N GLY A 60 -5.96 -18.23 13.07
CA GLY A 60 -7.30 -18.67 13.41
C GLY A 60 -8.22 -17.52 13.83
N ALA A 61 -7.75 -16.64 14.72
CA ALA A 61 -8.49 -15.44 15.13
C ALA A 61 -8.81 -14.52 13.93
N THR A 62 -7.84 -14.33 13.04
CA THR A 62 -8.02 -13.52 11.83
C THR A 62 -9.07 -14.14 10.90
N LEU A 63 -9.06 -15.46 10.71
CA LEU A 63 -10.06 -16.17 9.88
C LEU A 63 -11.47 -16.08 10.48
N MET A 64 -11.61 -16.24 11.80
CA MET A 64 -12.90 -16.12 12.50
C MET A 64 -13.56 -14.75 12.26
N VAL A 65 -12.76 -13.69 12.23
CA VAL A 65 -13.26 -12.31 12.06
C VAL A 65 -13.20 -11.83 10.61
N ALA A 66 -12.63 -12.61 9.68
CA ALA A 66 -12.44 -12.19 8.27
C ALA A 66 -13.76 -11.77 7.59
N HIS A 67 -14.84 -12.49 7.88
CA HIS A 67 -16.19 -12.25 7.33
C HIS A 67 -16.77 -10.87 7.66
N SER A 68 -16.27 -10.21 8.71
CA SER A 68 -16.76 -8.92 9.16
C SER A 68 -16.05 -7.72 8.49
N GLY A 69 -15.02 -7.98 7.70
CA GLY A 69 -14.36 -6.95 6.90
C GLY A 69 -15.27 -6.46 5.77
N MET A 70 -15.19 -5.17 5.42
CA MET A 70 -15.90 -4.62 4.27
C MET A 70 -15.04 -4.68 3.00
N GLY A 71 -15.62 -5.14 1.89
CA GLY A 71 -14.98 -5.14 0.58
C GLY A 71 -13.61 -5.85 0.56
N GLY A 72 -12.56 -5.16 0.07
CA GLY A 72 -11.20 -5.70 -0.05
C GLY A 72 -10.55 -6.12 1.28
N GLN A 73 -10.96 -5.52 2.41
CA GLN A 73 -10.45 -5.89 3.73
C GLN A 73 -10.76 -7.35 4.08
N ARG A 74 -11.93 -7.85 3.64
CA ARG A 74 -12.36 -9.22 3.87
C ARG A 74 -11.41 -10.21 3.20
N ILE A 75 -11.08 -9.98 1.94
CA ILE A 75 -10.15 -10.84 1.17
C ILE A 75 -8.77 -10.82 1.81
N LEU A 76 -8.26 -9.64 2.18
CA LEU A 76 -6.95 -9.52 2.82
C LEU A 76 -6.88 -10.27 4.16
N ARG A 77 -7.95 -10.22 4.96
CA ARG A 77 -8.02 -10.98 6.22
C ARG A 77 -8.05 -12.49 5.99
N TYR A 78 -8.78 -12.99 5.00
CA TYR A 78 -8.73 -14.41 4.67
C TYR A 78 -7.33 -14.83 4.22
N VAL A 79 -6.72 -14.10 3.29
CA VAL A 79 -5.38 -14.42 2.78
C VAL A 79 -4.37 -14.42 3.93
N LYS A 80 -4.35 -13.37 4.77
CA LYS A 80 -3.46 -13.30 5.94
C LYS A 80 -3.69 -14.49 6.87
N GLY A 81 -4.94 -14.72 7.26
CA GLY A 81 -5.31 -15.79 8.20
C GLY A 81 -4.92 -17.18 7.68
N SER A 82 -5.23 -17.48 6.41
CA SER A 82 -4.89 -18.75 5.77
C SER A 82 -3.37 -18.95 5.67
N VAL A 83 -2.61 -17.91 5.27
CA VAL A 83 -1.15 -17.99 5.19
C VAL A 83 -0.53 -18.21 6.57
N PHE A 84 -0.99 -17.50 7.60
CA PHE A 84 -0.46 -17.62 8.96
C PHE A 84 -0.77 -19.00 9.54
N SER A 85 -2.00 -19.49 9.38
CA SER A 85 -2.38 -20.83 9.82
C SER A 85 -1.61 -21.92 9.06
N ALA A 86 -1.46 -21.80 7.74
CA ALA A 86 -0.71 -22.78 6.95
C ALA A 86 0.77 -22.80 7.35
N ALA A 87 1.40 -21.64 7.50
CA ALA A 87 2.79 -21.54 7.97
C ALA A 87 2.94 -22.15 9.37
N ALA A 88 2.05 -21.83 10.31
CA ALA A 88 2.09 -22.39 11.66
C ALA A 88 1.93 -23.92 11.67
N LEU A 89 1.00 -24.47 10.87
CA LEU A 89 0.82 -25.92 10.76
C LEU A 89 2.06 -26.60 10.16
N LEU A 90 2.71 -26.00 9.16
CA LEU A 90 3.96 -26.53 8.60
C LEU A 90 5.11 -26.50 9.61
N ILE A 91 5.18 -25.47 10.46
CA ILE A 91 6.17 -25.39 11.53
C ILE A 91 5.90 -26.47 12.58
N LEU A 92 4.65 -26.62 13.04
CA LEU A 92 4.25 -27.62 14.04
C LEU A 92 4.33 -29.05 13.53
N ALA A 93 4.13 -29.28 12.23
CA ALA A 93 4.34 -30.58 11.60
C ALA A 93 5.80 -31.06 11.76
N GLY A 94 6.74 -30.12 11.96
CA GLY A 94 7.97 -30.29 12.77
C GLY A 94 9.01 -31.33 12.33
N GLN A 95 8.71 -32.16 11.34
CA GLN A 95 9.62 -33.16 10.77
C GLN A 95 10.29 -32.62 9.50
N HIS A 96 11.30 -33.33 8.99
CA HIS A 96 12.11 -32.95 7.81
C HIS A 96 11.26 -32.33 6.68
N ASP A 97 10.07 -32.87 6.43
CA ASP A 97 9.17 -32.44 5.35
C ASP A 97 8.60 -31.02 5.54
N GLY A 98 8.22 -30.63 6.76
CA GLY A 98 7.62 -29.30 7.01
C GLY A 98 8.63 -28.16 6.82
N ASN A 99 9.83 -28.34 7.37
CA ASN A 99 10.94 -27.40 7.23
C ASN A 99 11.44 -27.32 5.79
N PHE A 100 11.52 -28.46 5.09
CA PHE A 100 11.85 -28.49 3.67
C PHE A 100 10.83 -27.73 2.82
N VAL A 101 9.53 -27.99 3.01
CA VAL A 101 8.47 -27.30 2.27
C VAL A 101 8.51 -25.79 2.52
N LEU A 102 8.70 -25.35 3.78
CA LEU A 102 8.86 -23.94 4.10
C LEU A 102 10.07 -23.32 3.41
N ALA A 103 11.20 -24.03 3.37
CA ALA A 103 12.41 -23.57 2.70
C ALA A 103 12.17 -23.39 1.20
N MET A 104 11.48 -24.34 0.54
CA MET A 104 11.12 -24.23 -0.87
C MET A 104 10.18 -23.05 -1.14
N ILE A 105 9.18 -22.83 -0.28
CA ILE A 105 8.26 -21.70 -0.42
C ILE A 105 9.02 -20.38 -0.29
N PHE A 106 9.82 -20.19 0.76
CA PHE A 106 10.60 -18.96 0.95
C PHE A 106 11.64 -18.75 -0.14
N GLY A 107 12.35 -19.82 -0.54
CA GLY A 107 13.30 -19.78 -1.65
C GLY A 107 12.65 -19.33 -2.95
N MET A 108 11.47 -19.86 -3.30
CA MET A 108 10.72 -19.43 -4.47
C MET A 108 10.23 -17.98 -4.35
N LEU A 109 9.77 -17.54 -3.17
CA LEU A 109 9.36 -16.15 -2.96
C LEU A 109 10.52 -15.17 -3.16
N PHE A 110 11.71 -15.47 -2.61
CA PHE A 110 12.91 -14.67 -2.81
C PHE A 110 13.38 -14.70 -4.27
N LEU A 111 13.33 -15.86 -4.93
CA LEU A 111 13.69 -16.01 -6.34
C LEU A 111 12.80 -15.14 -7.23
N PHE A 112 11.48 -15.24 -7.06
CA PHE A 112 10.54 -14.48 -7.88
C PHE A 112 10.59 -12.97 -7.58
N ASP A 113 10.66 -12.55 -6.31
CA ASP A 113 10.78 -11.10 -6.02
C ASP A 113 12.10 -10.55 -6.56
N GLY A 114 13.21 -11.28 -6.38
CA GLY A 114 14.53 -10.89 -6.88
C GLY A 114 14.56 -10.79 -8.40
N ALA A 115 14.04 -11.80 -9.10
CA ALA A 115 13.97 -11.81 -10.56
C ALA A 115 13.09 -10.66 -11.10
N LEU A 116 11.90 -10.45 -10.52
CA LEU A 116 11.02 -9.34 -10.91
C LEU A 116 11.66 -7.98 -10.61
N GLN A 117 12.37 -7.84 -9.48
CA GLN A 117 13.06 -6.62 -9.11
C GLN A 117 14.23 -6.30 -10.04
N ILE A 118 15.01 -7.31 -10.43
CA ILE A 118 16.08 -7.21 -11.44
C ILE A 118 15.49 -6.80 -12.79
N ALA A 119 14.47 -7.50 -13.28
CA ALA A 119 13.83 -7.20 -14.56
C ALA A 119 13.29 -5.77 -14.59
N SER A 120 12.58 -5.36 -13.55
CA SER A 120 12.05 -4.01 -13.39
C SER A 120 13.17 -2.95 -13.36
N ALA A 121 14.27 -3.20 -12.64
CA ALA A 121 15.41 -2.28 -12.60
C ALA A 121 16.09 -2.11 -13.97
N VAL A 122 16.28 -3.20 -14.71
CA VAL A 122 16.96 -3.20 -16.02
C VAL A 122 16.11 -2.55 -17.11
N VAL A 123 14.81 -2.86 -17.16
CA VAL A 123 13.89 -2.34 -18.18
C VAL A 123 13.54 -0.88 -17.92
N VAL A 124 13.13 -0.55 -16.69
CA VAL A 124 12.52 0.75 -16.38
C VAL A 124 13.58 1.81 -16.06
N ARG A 125 14.74 1.44 -15.52
CA ARG A 125 15.83 2.38 -15.18
C ARG A 125 15.40 3.61 -14.35
N TYR A 126 14.42 3.45 -13.46
CA TYR A 126 13.99 4.51 -12.54
C TYR A 126 15.13 5.01 -11.64
N ARG A 127 15.01 6.20 -11.04
CA ARG A 127 16.08 6.91 -10.30
C ARG A 127 16.96 6.07 -9.35
N ARG A 128 16.45 4.99 -8.75
CA ARG A 128 17.19 4.11 -7.81
C ARG A 128 17.33 2.67 -8.32
N TRP A 129 17.39 2.48 -9.64
CA TRP A 129 17.49 1.16 -10.25
C TRP A 129 18.77 0.41 -9.85
N ARG A 130 19.91 1.09 -9.67
CA ARG A 130 21.18 0.42 -9.28
C ARG A 130 21.11 -0.22 -7.89
N PRO A 131 20.74 0.48 -6.80
CA PRO A 131 20.55 -0.18 -5.51
C PRO A 131 19.50 -1.28 -5.53
N ALA A 132 18.43 -1.12 -6.32
CA ALA A 132 17.38 -2.14 -6.41
C ALA A 132 17.85 -3.39 -7.16
N LEU A 133 18.68 -3.24 -8.19
CA LEU A 133 19.34 -4.34 -8.88
C LEU A 133 20.18 -5.16 -7.88
N TRP A 134 21.00 -4.48 -7.07
CA TRP A 134 21.75 -5.13 -5.99
C TRP A 134 20.85 -5.83 -4.97
N GLY A 135 19.75 -5.18 -4.58
CA GLY A 135 18.75 -5.80 -3.71
C GLY A 135 18.17 -7.09 -4.31
N GLY A 136 17.88 -7.10 -5.61
CA GLY A 136 17.37 -8.28 -6.29
C GLY A 136 18.43 -9.39 -6.39
N ILE A 137 19.70 -9.04 -6.64
CA ILE A 137 20.81 -10.02 -6.60
C ILE A 137 20.95 -10.65 -5.20
N ILE A 138 20.82 -9.86 -4.14
CA ILE A 138 20.83 -10.37 -2.76
C ILE A 138 19.64 -11.31 -2.52
N GLU A 139 18.45 -10.97 -3.01
CA GLU A 139 17.27 -11.85 -2.93
C GLU A 139 17.50 -13.18 -3.68
N ILE A 140 18.15 -13.16 -4.85
CA ILE A 140 18.55 -14.39 -5.55
C ILE A 140 19.56 -15.21 -4.73
N ALA A 141 20.54 -14.56 -4.10
CA ALA A 141 21.51 -15.26 -3.25
C ALA A 141 20.83 -15.89 -2.02
N LEU A 142 19.86 -15.18 -1.40
CA LEU A 142 19.03 -15.73 -0.32
C LEU A 142 18.19 -16.91 -0.82
N ALA A 143 17.62 -16.84 -2.01
CA ALA A 143 16.86 -17.95 -2.59
C ALA A 143 17.73 -19.22 -2.73
N ILE A 144 18.96 -19.07 -3.25
CA ILE A 144 19.93 -20.17 -3.36
C ILE A 144 20.24 -20.75 -1.97
N PHE A 145 20.44 -19.89 -0.97
CA PHE A 145 20.66 -20.31 0.41
C PHE A 145 19.48 -21.14 0.95
N PHE A 146 18.23 -20.73 0.70
CA PHE A 146 17.05 -21.49 1.14
C PHE A 146 16.83 -22.80 0.35
N PHE A 147 17.30 -22.90 -0.89
CA PHE A 147 17.22 -24.16 -1.64
C PHE A 147 18.26 -25.20 -1.23
N GLN A 148 19.28 -24.78 -0.48
CA GLN A 148 20.32 -25.68 0.00
C GLN A 148 19.97 -26.18 1.41
N PRO A 149 20.28 -27.45 1.73
CA PRO A 149 20.10 -27.96 3.08
C PRO A 149 21.10 -27.33 4.06
N TRP A 150 22.19 -26.73 3.59
CA TRP A 150 23.20 -26.12 4.44
C TRP A 150 22.72 -24.78 5.05
N PRO A 151 23.08 -24.46 6.30
CA PRO A 151 23.90 -25.22 7.25
C PRO A 151 23.11 -26.18 8.15
N SER A 152 21.79 -26.01 8.27
CA SER A 152 20.98 -26.60 9.35
C SER A 152 20.03 -27.73 8.91
N HIS A 153 20.21 -28.28 7.72
CA HIS A 153 19.30 -29.24 7.09
C HIS A 153 17.84 -28.74 7.11
N TYR A 154 17.65 -27.50 6.71
CA TYR A 154 16.36 -26.75 6.69
C TYR A 154 15.73 -26.44 8.06
N SER A 155 16.22 -26.97 9.17
CA SER A 155 15.64 -26.71 10.50
C SER A 155 15.66 -25.21 10.88
N GLY A 156 16.68 -24.47 10.43
CA GLY A 156 16.81 -23.04 10.68
C GLY A 156 15.95 -22.13 9.80
N THR A 157 15.20 -22.66 8.83
CA THR A 157 14.47 -21.87 7.81
C THR A 157 13.63 -20.73 8.40
N VAL A 158 12.81 -21.05 9.40
CA VAL A 158 11.87 -20.11 10.00
C VAL A 158 12.60 -19.03 10.81
N PRO A 159 13.53 -19.38 11.72
CA PRO A 159 14.43 -18.41 12.34
C PRO A 159 15.22 -17.54 11.35
N TYR A 160 15.72 -18.08 10.24
CA TYR A 160 16.42 -17.28 9.24
C TYR A 160 15.51 -16.21 8.65
N CYS A 161 14.30 -16.59 8.23
CA CYS A 161 13.31 -15.65 7.71
C CYS A 161 12.91 -14.59 8.75
N LEU A 162 12.64 -15.01 9.98
CA LEU A 162 12.26 -14.12 11.07
C LEU A 162 13.40 -13.16 11.42
N GLY A 163 14.61 -13.68 11.57
CA GLY A 163 15.83 -12.93 11.88
C GLY A 163 16.15 -11.90 10.80
N LEU A 164 16.12 -12.29 9.52
CA LEU A 164 16.27 -11.38 8.39
C LEU A 164 15.17 -10.30 8.38
N GLY A 165 13.91 -10.70 8.56
CA GLY A 165 12.78 -9.77 8.59
C GLY A 165 12.93 -8.71 9.69
N LEU A 166 13.27 -9.13 10.91
CA LEU A 166 13.53 -8.25 12.05
C LEU A 166 14.75 -7.37 11.81
N ALA A 167 15.85 -7.93 11.29
CA ALA A 167 17.06 -7.19 10.97
C ALA A 167 16.77 -6.08 9.93
N PHE A 168 16.08 -6.41 8.84
CA PHE A 168 15.68 -5.44 7.83
C PHE A 168 14.70 -4.39 8.37
N ALA A 169 13.73 -4.78 9.20
CA ALA A 169 12.79 -3.85 9.82
C ALA A 169 13.51 -2.87 10.77
N GLY A 170 14.38 -3.38 11.64
CA GLY A 170 15.20 -2.60 12.57
C GLY A 170 16.16 -1.65 11.86
N TRP A 171 16.87 -2.15 10.85
CA TRP A 171 17.78 -1.36 10.02
C TRP A 171 17.06 -0.21 9.30
N ASN A 172 15.91 -0.51 8.68
CA ASN A 172 15.07 0.50 8.07
C ASN A 172 14.67 1.55 9.11
N MET A 173 14.07 1.14 10.22
CA MET A 173 13.63 2.06 11.27
C MET A 173 14.74 2.93 11.82
N PHE A 174 15.96 2.39 11.97
CA PHE A 174 17.16 3.14 12.32
C PHE A 174 17.50 4.22 11.27
N ILE A 175 17.48 3.87 9.98
CA ILE A 175 17.66 4.83 8.88
C ILE A 175 16.58 5.92 8.91
N LEU A 176 15.32 5.56 9.14
CA LEU A 176 14.22 6.53 9.25
C LEU A 176 14.46 7.52 10.39
N ALA A 177 14.78 7.02 11.58
CA ALA A 177 15.06 7.86 12.74
C ALA A 177 16.18 8.88 12.46
N ASN A 178 17.27 8.44 11.81
CA ASN A 178 18.38 9.31 11.45
C ASN A 178 18.03 10.31 10.35
N ARG A 179 17.19 9.92 9.38
CA ARG A 179 16.70 10.84 8.33
C ARG A 179 15.78 11.90 8.91
N VAL A 180 14.83 11.53 9.74
CA VAL A 180 13.90 12.46 10.39
C VAL A 180 14.66 13.44 11.29
N LYS A 181 15.70 12.97 12.01
CA LYS A 181 16.57 13.85 12.81
C LYS A 181 17.16 15.00 11.97
N ARG A 182 17.57 14.71 10.72
CA ARG A 182 18.24 15.64 9.80
C ARG A 182 17.30 16.32 8.81
N ALA A 183 16.04 15.92 8.74
CA ALA A 183 15.07 16.50 7.83
C ALA A 183 14.89 17.98 8.19
N ALA A 184 15.03 18.85 7.20
CA ALA A 184 14.70 20.26 7.35
C ALA A 184 13.23 20.37 7.78
N VAL A 185 12.94 21.32 8.68
CA VAL A 185 11.57 21.65 9.08
C VAL A 185 10.78 21.94 7.80
N ASN A 186 9.67 21.24 7.59
CA ASN A 186 8.80 21.53 6.46
C ASN A 186 8.23 22.94 6.71
N PRO A 187 8.49 23.94 5.84
CA PRO A 187 8.04 25.31 6.06
C PRO A 187 6.51 25.41 6.24
N GLY A 188 5.74 24.50 5.63
CA GLY A 188 4.28 24.37 5.78
C GLY A 188 3.82 23.61 7.03
N LEU A 189 4.72 23.32 7.97
CA LEU A 189 4.44 22.68 9.25
C LEU A 189 5.01 23.47 10.45
N LYS A 190 5.37 24.74 10.26
CA LYS A 190 5.80 25.58 11.40
C LYS A 190 4.65 25.77 12.39
N GLY A 191 4.83 25.25 13.60
CA GLY A 191 4.26 25.69 14.87
C GLY A 191 2.76 26.03 14.87
N ALA A 192 2.43 27.23 14.38
CA ALA A 192 1.06 27.74 14.29
C ALA A 192 0.22 26.99 13.25
N VAL A 193 0.67 26.79 12.01
CA VAL A 193 -0.14 26.16 10.94
C VAL A 193 -0.42 24.68 11.22
N TYR A 194 0.56 23.94 11.78
CA TYR A 194 0.33 22.55 12.19
C TYR A 194 -0.59 22.45 13.41
N MET A 195 -0.57 23.42 14.34
CA MET A 195 -1.46 23.42 15.51
C MET A 195 -2.86 23.97 15.19
N GLU A 196 -3.00 24.97 14.32
CA GLU A 196 -4.28 25.45 13.78
C GLU A 196 -4.95 24.34 12.96
N GLU A 197 -4.21 23.62 12.12
CA GLU A 197 -4.73 22.41 11.47
C GLU A 197 -4.87 21.21 12.42
N ALA A 198 -4.28 21.21 13.61
CA ALA A 198 -4.42 20.15 14.62
C ALA A 198 -5.58 20.40 15.60
N ASP A 199 -6.29 21.53 15.47
CA ASP A 199 -7.60 21.75 16.10
C ASP A 199 -8.71 20.91 15.43
N VAL A 200 -8.30 19.83 14.74
CA VAL A 200 -9.18 18.74 14.32
C VAL A 200 -9.83 18.12 15.58
N PRO A 201 -11.14 17.86 15.56
CA PRO A 201 -11.87 17.28 16.69
C PRO A 201 -11.28 15.96 17.21
N GLU A 202 -11.73 15.52 18.39
CA GLU A 202 -11.52 14.15 18.89
C GLU A 202 -11.62 13.13 17.75
N VAL A 203 -10.75 12.10 17.73
CA VAL A 203 -10.68 11.07 16.66
C VAL A 203 -12.07 10.75 16.10
N VAL A 204 -12.42 11.36 14.97
CA VAL A 204 -13.72 11.15 14.33
C VAL A 204 -13.60 9.89 13.49
N GLU A 205 -14.33 8.86 13.88
CA GLU A 205 -14.47 7.66 13.07
C GLU A 205 -15.64 7.84 12.10
N TRP A 206 -15.40 7.58 10.81
CA TRP A 206 -16.42 7.77 9.77
C TRP A 206 -17.10 6.44 9.38
N ASP A 207 -18.43 6.46 9.25
CA ASP A 207 -19.19 5.32 8.75
C ASP A 207 -19.33 5.40 7.23
N GLY A 208 -18.32 4.90 6.52
CA GLY A 208 -18.34 4.83 5.05
C GLY A 208 -17.67 6.01 4.33
N PRO A 209 -17.67 5.97 2.98
CA PRO A 209 -17.09 7.03 2.15
C PRO A 209 -17.90 8.35 2.23
N PRO A 210 -17.32 9.49 1.82
CA PRO A 210 -18.05 10.77 1.65
C PRO A 210 -19.25 10.69 0.70
N ALA A 211 -20.42 11.15 1.17
CA ALA A 211 -21.61 11.34 0.34
C ALA A 211 -21.39 12.49 -0.65
N ASP A 212 -21.97 12.41 -1.86
CA ASP A 212 -21.62 13.25 -3.02
C ASP A 212 -21.70 14.77 -2.78
N ASP A 213 -22.53 15.21 -1.84
CA ASP A 213 -22.71 16.59 -1.38
C ASP A 213 -21.65 17.06 -0.36
N GLU A 214 -20.92 16.15 0.27
CA GLU A 214 -19.87 16.49 1.23
C GLU A 214 -18.64 17.12 0.55
N THR A 215 -18.00 18.07 1.21
CA THR A 215 -16.72 18.66 0.76
C THR A 215 -15.57 17.67 0.99
N ALA A 216 -15.13 17.00 -0.08
CA ALA A 216 -14.08 16.00 -0.01
C ALA A 216 -13.14 16.07 -1.21
N LEU A 217 -11.85 15.78 -0.98
CA LEU A 217 -10.88 15.57 -2.05
C LEU A 217 -11.31 14.37 -2.88
N THR A 218 -11.44 14.55 -4.20
CA THR A 218 -11.96 13.50 -5.09
C THR A 218 -10.87 13.05 -6.07
N VAL A 219 -10.62 11.75 -6.11
CA VAL A 219 -9.77 11.10 -7.10
C VAL A 219 -10.66 10.46 -8.14
N HIS A 220 -10.57 10.94 -9.37
CA HIS A 220 -11.30 10.45 -10.53
C HIS A 220 -10.46 9.41 -11.24
N VAL A 221 -11.02 8.23 -11.51
CA VAL A 221 -10.34 7.16 -12.24
C VAL A 221 -11.20 6.66 -13.38
N TRP A 222 -10.64 6.71 -14.58
CA TRP A 222 -11.10 5.99 -15.75
C TRP A 222 -10.34 4.68 -15.81
N THR A 223 -11.03 3.58 -15.44
CA THR A 223 -10.43 2.25 -15.51
C THR A 223 -10.28 1.83 -16.97
N PRO A 224 -9.24 1.07 -17.34
CA PRO A 224 -9.01 0.70 -18.74
C PRO A 224 -10.23 0.01 -19.36
N ALA A 225 -10.81 -0.98 -18.67
CA ALA A 225 -12.00 -1.67 -19.15
C ALA A 225 -13.27 -0.81 -19.13
N GLY A 226 -13.47 0.03 -18.12
CA GLY A 226 -14.70 0.83 -17.98
C GLY A 226 -14.75 2.07 -18.88
N SER A 227 -13.61 2.48 -19.44
CA SER A 227 -13.49 3.62 -20.36
C SER A 227 -13.26 3.19 -21.81
N ALA A 228 -13.26 1.89 -22.08
CA ALA A 228 -13.14 1.37 -23.44
C ALA A 228 -14.42 1.70 -24.24
N PRO A 229 -14.30 2.07 -25.52
CA PRO A 229 -15.45 2.43 -26.37
C PRO A 229 -16.33 1.23 -26.72
N SER A 230 -15.83 0.01 -26.53
CA SER A 230 -16.52 -1.23 -26.88
C SER A 230 -16.22 -2.33 -25.86
N GLU A 231 -16.99 -3.42 -25.93
CA GLU A 231 -16.80 -4.57 -25.04
C GLU A 231 -15.36 -5.10 -25.13
N THR A 232 -14.70 -5.17 -23.97
CA THR A 232 -13.30 -5.56 -23.88
C THR A 232 -13.13 -7.07 -23.74
N ILE A 233 -12.04 -7.59 -24.29
CA ILE A 233 -11.67 -8.99 -24.09
C ILE A 233 -11.30 -9.17 -22.62
N PRO A 234 -11.93 -10.12 -21.89
CA PRO A 234 -11.70 -10.27 -20.46
C PRO A 234 -10.29 -10.81 -20.20
N ARG A 235 -9.40 -9.92 -19.75
CA ARG A 235 -8.05 -10.25 -19.23
C ARG A 235 -7.92 -9.69 -17.81
N PRO A 236 -8.44 -10.38 -16.77
CA PRO A 236 -8.77 -9.77 -15.48
C PRO A 236 -7.67 -8.93 -14.82
N VAL A 237 -6.41 -9.37 -14.87
CA VAL A 237 -5.27 -8.64 -14.29
C VAL A 237 -4.78 -7.53 -15.22
N ILE A 238 -4.63 -7.83 -16.51
CA ILE A 238 -4.10 -6.91 -17.52
C ILE A 238 -5.08 -5.75 -17.76
N SER A 239 -6.36 -6.06 -18.01
CA SER A 239 -7.44 -5.08 -18.20
C SER A 239 -7.71 -4.22 -16.97
N ARG A 240 -7.26 -4.64 -15.79
CA ARG A 240 -7.38 -3.87 -14.56
C ARG A 240 -6.21 -2.92 -14.33
N TYR A 241 -4.98 -3.38 -14.55
CA TYR A 241 -3.78 -2.68 -14.10
C TYR A 241 -2.93 -2.08 -15.22
N ILE A 242 -3.09 -2.52 -16.47
CA ILE A 242 -2.22 -2.14 -17.58
C ILE A 242 -3.04 -1.45 -18.67
N ALA A 243 -3.85 -2.22 -19.39
CA ALA A 243 -4.67 -1.75 -20.50
C ALA A 243 -5.75 -2.77 -20.82
N ALA A 244 -6.90 -2.31 -21.32
CA ALA A 244 -7.94 -3.17 -21.87
C ALA A 244 -7.93 -3.03 -23.40
N VAL A 245 -8.23 -4.13 -24.08
CA VAL A 245 -8.29 -4.18 -25.55
C VAL A 245 -9.67 -4.66 -25.94
N ASP A 246 -10.32 -3.94 -26.85
CA ASP A 246 -11.60 -4.35 -27.40
C ASP A 246 -11.45 -5.41 -28.51
N ARG A 247 -12.58 -5.92 -29.01
CA ARG A 247 -12.59 -6.91 -30.10
C ARG A 247 -12.02 -6.38 -31.42
N ASN A 248 -11.94 -5.06 -31.58
CA ASN A 248 -11.40 -4.38 -32.76
C ASN A 248 -9.91 -4.05 -32.62
N GLY A 249 -9.28 -4.40 -31.49
CA GLY A 249 -7.87 -4.13 -31.21
C GLY A 249 -7.59 -2.73 -30.65
N VAL A 250 -8.61 -1.92 -30.33
CA VAL A 250 -8.43 -0.59 -29.74
C VAL A 250 -7.99 -0.73 -28.29
N ILE A 251 -6.90 -0.07 -27.95
CA ILE A 251 -6.29 -0.11 -26.61
C ILE A 251 -6.84 1.07 -25.79
N SER A 252 -7.40 0.77 -24.62
CA SER A 252 -7.68 1.75 -23.58
C SER A 252 -6.71 1.54 -22.42
N THR A 253 -5.96 2.58 -22.05
CA THR A 253 -5.04 2.56 -20.91
C THR A 253 -5.65 3.15 -19.64
N GLY A 254 -6.85 3.73 -19.75
CA GLY A 254 -7.48 4.49 -18.68
C GLY A 254 -6.76 5.82 -18.36
N HIS A 255 -7.22 6.50 -17.31
CA HIS A 255 -6.68 7.77 -16.84
C HIS A 255 -6.99 8.02 -15.36
N ALA A 256 -6.30 8.97 -14.74
CA ALA A 256 -6.58 9.40 -13.38
C ALA A 256 -6.40 10.91 -13.21
N ALA A 257 -7.30 11.53 -12.45
CA ALA A 257 -7.25 12.94 -12.08
C ALA A 257 -7.58 13.13 -10.59
N LEU A 258 -7.21 14.28 -10.04
CA LEU A 258 -7.53 14.68 -8.67
C LEU A 258 -8.17 16.07 -8.68
N GLU A 259 -9.25 16.21 -7.94
CA GLU A 259 -10.06 17.42 -7.81
C GLU A 259 -10.22 17.78 -6.32
N SER A 260 -9.96 19.04 -5.97
CA SER A 260 -10.29 19.61 -4.67
C SER A 260 -11.46 20.60 -4.76
N PRO A 261 -12.31 20.69 -3.71
CA PRO A 261 -13.30 21.76 -3.57
C PRO A 261 -12.70 23.18 -3.63
N GLY A 262 -11.41 23.34 -3.30
CA GLY A 262 -10.69 24.61 -3.40
C GLY A 262 -10.32 25.03 -4.83
N GLY A 263 -10.77 24.28 -5.85
CA GLY A 263 -10.57 24.59 -7.27
C GLY A 263 -9.27 24.05 -7.86
N ILE A 264 -8.58 23.13 -7.16
CA ILE A 264 -7.39 22.48 -7.69
C ILE A 264 -7.80 21.26 -8.50
N TYR A 265 -7.45 21.25 -9.79
CA TYR A 265 -7.61 20.10 -10.66
C TYR A 265 -6.25 19.65 -11.23
N ILE A 266 -5.88 18.40 -10.98
CA ILE A 266 -4.60 17.82 -11.39
C ILE A 266 -4.88 16.63 -12.31
N SER A 267 -4.69 16.86 -13.61
CA SER A 267 -4.87 15.87 -14.66
C SER A 267 -3.85 16.16 -15.76
N LEU A 268 -2.88 15.27 -15.96
CA LEU A 268 -1.73 15.49 -16.85
C LEU A 268 -1.79 14.54 -18.06
N TYR A 269 -1.85 15.11 -19.25
CA TYR A 269 -1.79 14.40 -20.53
C TYR A 269 -0.46 14.67 -21.23
N PRO A 270 -0.02 13.79 -22.15
CA PRO A 270 0.95 14.21 -23.15
C PRO A 270 0.30 15.27 -24.07
N ALA A 271 1.06 16.28 -24.47
CA ALA A 271 0.54 17.33 -25.35
C ALA A 271 0.35 16.83 -26.79
N GLU A 272 1.15 15.85 -27.20
CA GLU A 272 1.12 15.19 -28.49
C GLU A 272 0.94 13.68 -28.32
N LEU A 273 0.41 13.01 -29.34
CA LEU A 273 0.31 11.55 -29.35
C LEU A 273 1.71 10.93 -29.35
N ILE A 274 1.96 10.07 -28.37
CA ILE A 274 3.20 9.30 -28.30
C ILE A 274 3.08 8.15 -29.31
N ASP A 275 4.04 8.03 -30.22
CA ASP A 275 4.14 6.89 -31.14
C ASP A 275 4.25 5.58 -30.34
N GLN A 276 3.43 4.59 -30.68
CA GLN A 276 3.33 3.32 -29.96
C GLN A 276 3.94 2.15 -30.76
N SER A 277 4.86 2.44 -31.69
CA SER A 277 5.53 1.39 -32.45
C SER A 277 6.16 0.34 -31.50
N PRO A 278 5.97 -0.97 -31.74
CA PRO A 278 6.44 -2.02 -30.84
C PRO A 278 7.94 -1.99 -30.55
N ASP A 279 8.75 -1.57 -31.53
CA ASP A 279 10.21 -1.49 -31.43
C ASP A 279 10.68 -0.35 -30.52
N GLU A 280 9.89 0.73 -30.39
CA GLU A 280 10.18 1.85 -29.48
C GLU A 280 9.52 1.69 -28.11
N PHE A 281 8.52 0.82 -27.96
CA PHE A 281 7.78 0.66 -26.72
C PHE A 281 8.68 0.32 -25.52
N ALA A 282 9.63 -0.61 -25.69
CA ALA A 282 10.59 -0.96 -24.63
C ALA A 282 11.51 0.23 -24.25
N ARG A 283 11.79 1.13 -25.20
CA ARG A 283 12.53 2.36 -24.94
C ARG A 283 11.65 3.33 -24.15
N LEU A 284 10.40 3.53 -24.54
CA LEU A 284 9.44 4.44 -23.90
C LEU A 284 9.14 4.08 -22.43
N LEU A 285 9.23 2.79 -22.08
CA LEU A 285 9.09 2.34 -20.68
C LEU A 285 10.21 2.83 -19.76
N ARG A 286 11.35 3.31 -20.29
CA ARG A 286 12.44 3.84 -19.47
C ARG A 286 12.02 5.16 -18.81
N ALA A 287 12.19 5.22 -17.49
CA ALA A 287 11.98 6.39 -16.65
C ALA A 287 13.20 7.34 -16.69
N THR A 288 13.71 7.62 -17.89
CA THR A 288 14.89 8.47 -18.11
C THR A 288 14.50 9.77 -18.81
N PRO A 289 15.28 10.86 -18.64
CA PRO A 289 14.92 12.19 -19.15
C PRO A 289 14.76 12.26 -20.68
N GLU A 290 15.40 11.35 -21.42
CA GLU A 290 15.35 11.30 -22.88
C GLU A 290 13.95 10.93 -23.42
N ASN A 291 13.10 10.32 -22.58
CA ASN A 291 11.72 9.99 -22.91
C ASN A 291 10.72 11.05 -22.44
N ASN A 292 11.20 12.23 -22.06
CA ASN A 292 10.31 13.33 -21.69
C ASN A 292 9.75 13.98 -22.94
N VAL A 293 8.43 14.10 -22.98
CA VAL A 293 7.70 14.83 -24.02
C VAL A 293 6.96 16.02 -23.38
N PRO A 294 6.54 17.02 -24.16
CA PRO A 294 5.68 18.07 -23.65
C PRO A 294 4.37 17.48 -23.10
N GLY A 295 3.94 17.95 -21.94
CA GLY A 295 2.69 17.57 -21.31
C GLY A 295 1.75 18.77 -21.17
N ARG A 296 0.47 18.49 -20.94
CA ARG A 296 -0.57 19.50 -20.75
C ARG A 296 -1.46 19.13 -19.57
N PHE A 297 -1.67 20.09 -18.68
CA PHE A 297 -2.64 19.96 -17.61
C PHE A 297 -4.04 20.34 -18.11
N GLN A 298 -5.04 19.55 -17.75
CA GLN A 298 -6.44 19.86 -18.04
C GLN A 298 -6.96 20.92 -17.06
N PRO A 299 -7.93 21.76 -17.48
CA PRO A 299 -8.40 22.88 -16.68
C PRO A 299 -9.29 22.44 -15.50
N ASP A 300 -10.26 21.55 -15.75
CA ASP A 300 -11.25 21.11 -14.77
C ASP A 300 -11.92 19.78 -15.19
N TYR A 301 -12.61 19.14 -14.25
CA TYR A 301 -13.28 17.85 -14.48
C TYR A 301 -14.43 17.95 -15.47
N ALA A 302 -15.20 19.05 -15.48
CA ALA A 302 -16.35 19.20 -16.36
C ALA A 302 -15.92 19.23 -17.84
N THR A 303 -14.88 20.01 -18.14
CA THR A 303 -14.26 20.12 -19.46
C THR A 303 -13.64 18.79 -19.90
N GLU A 304 -12.93 18.09 -19.02
CA GLU A 304 -12.29 16.81 -19.36
C GLU A 304 -13.33 15.70 -19.60
N SER A 305 -14.31 15.57 -18.70
CA SER A 305 -15.35 14.55 -18.81
C SER A 305 -16.30 14.77 -19.98
N ALA A 306 -16.56 16.02 -20.37
CA ALA A 306 -17.35 16.34 -21.56
C ALA A 306 -16.63 15.98 -22.86
N LYS A 307 -15.30 16.07 -22.90
CA LYS A 307 -14.50 15.71 -24.09
C LYS A 307 -14.35 14.21 -24.30
N TRP A 308 -14.41 13.42 -23.23
CA TRP A 308 -14.18 11.98 -23.29
C TRP A 308 -15.34 11.19 -22.69
N CYS A 309 -15.40 11.07 -21.36
CA CYS A 309 -16.52 10.50 -20.64
C CYS A 309 -16.41 10.80 -19.14
N PRO A 310 -17.49 10.63 -18.34
CA PRO A 310 -17.41 10.68 -16.88
C PRO A 310 -16.47 9.60 -16.30
N SER A 311 -15.83 9.93 -15.18
CA SER A 311 -14.91 8.99 -14.51
C SER A 311 -15.62 7.73 -14.03
N THR A 312 -15.09 6.56 -14.37
CA THR A 312 -15.71 5.26 -14.06
C THR A 312 -15.74 4.93 -12.57
N ARG A 313 -14.80 5.47 -11.77
CA ARG A 313 -14.71 5.29 -10.32
C ARG A 313 -14.24 6.59 -9.68
N LYS A 314 -14.74 6.86 -8.48
CA LYS A 314 -14.31 7.96 -7.63
C LYS A 314 -13.83 7.43 -6.28
N VAL A 315 -12.79 8.03 -5.72
CA VAL A 315 -12.38 7.83 -4.32
C VAL A 315 -12.37 9.18 -3.64
N ARG A 316 -13.08 9.32 -2.53
CA ARG A 316 -13.28 10.59 -1.85
C ARG A 316 -12.69 10.54 -0.45
N ILE A 317 -12.01 11.60 -0.03
CA ILE A 317 -11.24 11.68 1.23
C ILE A 317 -11.58 12.97 1.96
N ARG A 318 -11.96 12.88 3.24
CA ARG A 318 -12.32 14.04 4.09
C ARG A 318 -11.10 14.67 4.74
N ASN A 319 -10.24 13.85 5.33
CA ASN A 319 -9.11 14.32 6.12
C ASN A 319 -7.87 14.55 5.24
N TYR A 320 -7.84 15.70 4.56
CA TYR A 320 -6.72 16.18 3.77
C TYR A 320 -6.46 17.66 4.04
N SER A 321 -5.31 18.17 3.59
CA SER A 321 -4.94 19.59 3.71
C SER A 321 -4.95 20.27 2.34
N GLU A 322 -5.89 21.20 2.15
CA GLU A 322 -6.00 22.02 0.94
C GLU A 322 -4.76 22.88 0.74
N GLU A 323 -4.21 23.46 1.81
CA GLU A 323 -3.01 24.30 1.75
C GLU A 323 -1.78 23.53 1.24
N ARG A 324 -1.58 22.30 1.73
CA ARG A 324 -0.48 21.44 1.24
C ARG A 324 -0.68 21.03 -0.20
N LEU A 325 -1.91 20.72 -0.59
CA LEU A 325 -2.23 20.42 -1.98
C LEU A 325 -1.95 21.64 -2.87
N LYS A 326 -2.31 22.85 -2.45
CA LYS A 326 -2.03 24.10 -3.15
C LYS A 326 -0.54 24.36 -3.30
N ALA A 327 0.22 24.28 -2.21
CA ALA A 327 1.68 24.47 -2.24
C ALA A 327 2.37 23.42 -3.13
N PHE A 328 1.92 22.15 -3.05
CA PHE A 328 2.37 21.11 -3.97
C PHE A 328 2.05 21.49 -5.42
N TRP A 329 0.82 21.92 -5.70
CA TRP A 329 0.37 22.22 -7.05
C TRP A 329 1.12 23.38 -7.69
N GLU A 330 1.31 24.47 -6.96
CA GLU A 330 2.06 25.66 -7.40
C GLU A 330 3.49 25.33 -7.81
N SER A 331 4.16 24.41 -7.10
CA SER A 331 5.49 23.93 -7.48
C SER A 331 5.43 22.87 -8.59
N TYR A 332 4.49 21.93 -8.50
CA TYR A 332 4.43 20.78 -9.40
C TYR A 332 4.09 21.18 -10.84
N ARG A 333 3.24 22.19 -11.01
CA ARG A 333 2.78 22.67 -12.33
C ARG A 333 3.86 23.40 -13.14
N GLN A 334 4.93 23.88 -12.50
CA GLN A 334 6.02 24.61 -13.17
C GLN A 334 6.80 23.74 -14.16
N ASN A 335 6.73 22.42 -13.99
CA ASN A 335 7.32 21.47 -14.92
C ASN A 335 6.21 20.77 -15.72
N GLU A 336 6.08 21.11 -16.99
CA GLU A 336 5.03 20.54 -17.86
C GLU A 336 5.47 19.26 -18.56
N SER A 337 6.66 18.70 -18.27
CA SER A 337 7.08 17.44 -18.88
C SER A 337 6.11 16.30 -18.56
N TYR A 338 5.85 15.49 -19.58
CA TYR A 338 5.19 14.20 -19.48
C TYR A 338 6.22 13.09 -19.70
N ASN A 339 6.12 12.04 -18.89
CA ASN A 339 6.85 10.80 -19.08
C ASN A 339 5.94 9.63 -18.74
N LEU A 340 5.79 8.69 -19.68
CA LEU A 340 4.88 7.55 -19.56
C LEU A 340 5.07 6.77 -18.25
N THR A 341 6.29 6.68 -17.75
CA THR A 341 6.64 5.83 -16.61
C THR A 341 6.74 6.62 -15.30
N TYR A 342 7.46 7.74 -15.28
CA TYR A 342 7.77 8.45 -14.02
C TYR A 342 6.97 9.73 -13.75
N ARG A 343 6.31 10.30 -14.77
CA ARG A 343 5.53 11.55 -14.69
C ARG A 343 4.35 11.52 -15.67
N ASN A 344 3.36 10.71 -15.35
CA ASN A 344 2.08 10.62 -16.04
C ASN A 344 0.92 11.09 -15.14
N CYS A 345 -0.32 11.03 -15.62
CA CYS A 345 -1.53 11.36 -14.87
C CYS A 345 -1.59 10.67 -13.50
N SER A 346 -1.40 9.36 -13.49
CA SER A 346 -1.48 8.51 -12.31
C SER A 346 -0.40 8.85 -11.27
N SER A 347 0.83 9.05 -11.69
CA SER A 347 1.93 9.46 -10.81
C SER A 347 1.74 10.88 -10.25
N SER A 348 1.06 11.76 -11.00
CA SER A 348 0.76 13.13 -10.58
C SER A 348 -0.30 13.12 -9.48
N VAL A 349 -1.37 12.33 -9.67
CA VAL A 349 -2.39 12.06 -8.64
C VAL A 349 -1.77 11.43 -7.38
N ALA A 350 -0.94 10.40 -7.53
CA ALA A 350 -0.32 9.74 -6.39
C ALA A 350 0.58 10.68 -5.57
N ARG A 351 1.31 11.58 -6.23
CA ARG A 351 2.13 12.62 -5.56
C ARG A 351 1.28 13.70 -4.89
N ALA A 352 0.22 14.15 -5.56
CA ALA A 352 -0.73 15.10 -5.00
C ALA A 352 -1.42 14.55 -3.75
N LEU A 353 -1.86 13.28 -3.79
CA LEU A 353 -2.40 12.57 -2.63
C LEU A 353 -1.39 12.48 -1.48
N GLU A 354 -0.14 12.10 -1.77
CA GLU A 354 0.92 12.06 -0.76
C GLU A 354 1.13 13.44 -0.11
N ALA A 355 1.06 14.54 -0.88
CA ALA A 355 1.19 15.89 -0.34
C ALA A 355 -0.04 16.32 0.49
N ALA A 356 -1.24 16.08 -0.03
CA ALA A 356 -2.50 16.45 0.63
C ALA A 356 -2.71 15.69 1.95
N LEU A 357 -2.22 14.45 2.04
CA LEU A 357 -2.36 13.59 3.22
C LEU A 357 -1.15 13.62 4.14
N GLU A 358 -0.17 14.51 3.90
CA GLU A 358 0.96 14.64 4.80
C GLU A 358 0.49 15.04 6.21
N GLY A 359 0.91 14.25 7.21
CA GLY A 359 0.56 14.42 8.61
C GLY A 359 -0.86 14.04 9.00
N SER A 360 -1.73 13.57 8.08
CA SER A 360 -3.15 13.33 8.37
C SER A 360 -3.38 12.33 9.51
N VAL A 361 -2.59 11.25 9.55
CA VAL A 361 -2.64 10.24 10.63
C VAL A 361 -2.00 10.78 11.90
N GLY A 362 -0.88 11.51 11.77
CA GLY A 362 -0.22 12.16 12.91
C GLY A 362 -1.18 13.11 13.65
N ARG A 363 -1.88 13.96 12.90
CA ARG A 363 -2.89 14.90 13.43
C ARG A 363 -4.05 14.17 14.09
N LEU A 364 -4.60 13.12 13.48
CA LEU A 364 -5.70 12.35 14.10
C LEU A 364 -5.30 11.74 15.45
N TRP A 365 -4.10 11.17 15.55
CA TRP A 365 -3.70 10.37 16.71
C TRP A 365 -2.79 11.10 17.71
N HIS A 366 -2.49 12.39 17.51
CA HIS A 366 -1.50 13.10 18.33
C HIS A 366 -1.86 13.10 19.83
N LYS A 367 -3.13 13.35 20.20
CA LYS A 367 -3.61 13.38 21.60
C LYS A 367 -3.46 12.02 22.31
N ARG A 368 -3.45 10.94 21.54
CA ARG A 368 -3.33 9.55 22.02
C ARG A 368 -1.87 9.10 22.22
N GLY A 369 -0.90 9.93 21.83
CA GLY A 369 0.53 9.66 21.98
C GLY A 369 1.13 8.88 20.82
N PHE A 370 2.44 9.06 20.63
CA PHE A 370 3.20 8.55 19.49
C PHE A 370 3.14 7.03 19.33
N TRP A 371 3.37 6.28 20.40
CA TRP A 371 3.42 4.81 20.32
C TRP A 371 2.06 4.20 20.01
N MET A 372 0.96 4.82 20.47
CA MET A 372 -0.38 4.39 20.11
C MET A 372 -0.70 4.71 18.65
N ALA A 373 -0.34 5.91 18.16
CA ALA A 373 -0.48 6.29 16.75
C ALA A 373 0.32 5.35 15.83
N MET A 374 1.58 5.09 16.17
CA MET A 374 2.46 4.19 15.43
C MET A 374 1.94 2.75 15.45
N GLY A 375 1.58 2.23 16.63
CA GLY A 375 1.04 0.88 16.79
C GLY A 375 -0.25 0.69 15.99
N LYS A 376 -1.17 1.67 16.07
CA LYS A 376 -2.41 1.66 15.28
C LYS A 376 -2.09 1.65 13.78
N LEU A 377 -1.25 2.58 13.31
CA LEU A 377 -0.89 2.68 11.90
C LEU A 377 -0.22 1.39 11.38
N MET A 378 0.72 0.81 12.12
CA MET A 378 1.38 -0.45 11.77
C MET A 378 0.43 -1.65 11.79
N SER A 379 -0.59 -1.64 12.65
CA SER A 379 -1.60 -2.70 12.72
C SER A 379 -2.67 -2.61 11.62
N THR A 380 -2.74 -1.49 10.89
CA THR A 380 -3.74 -1.25 9.84
C THR A 380 -3.30 -1.92 8.52
N PRO A 381 -4.03 -2.93 8.02
CA PRO A 381 -3.66 -3.67 6.81
C PRO A 381 -3.50 -2.79 5.57
N GLU A 382 -4.30 -1.73 5.48
CA GLU A 382 -4.32 -0.79 4.35
C GLU A 382 -3.00 -0.05 4.19
N LEU A 383 -2.26 0.19 5.28
CA LEU A 383 -0.91 0.72 5.19
C LEU A 383 -0.03 -0.23 4.38
N TRP A 384 -0.05 -1.52 4.69
CA TRP A 384 0.79 -2.50 4.03
C TRP A 384 0.43 -2.66 2.56
N VAL A 385 -0.88 -2.63 2.24
CA VAL A 385 -1.36 -2.60 0.85
C VAL A 385 -0.85 -1.35 0.13
N ALA A 386 -1.03 -0.17 0.72
CA ALA A 386 -0.56 1.08 0.16
C ALA A 386 0.96 1.07 -0.07
N LEU A 387 1.73 0.54 0.89
CA LEU A 387 3.18 0.38 0.79
C LEU A 387 3.60 -0.53 -0.37
N GLN A 388 2.91 -1.65 -0.57
CA GLN A 388 3.21 -2.60 -1.65
C GLN A 388 2.85 -2.03 -3.02
N ILE A 389 1.66 -1.44 -3.16
CA ILE A 389 1.25 -0.76 -4.40
C ILE A 389 2.24 0.34 -4.73
N ARG A 390 2.59 1.17 -3.75
CA ARG A 390 3.58 2.24 -3.90
C ARG A 390 4.96 1.71 -4.27
N LYS A 391 5.42 0.59 -3.70
CA LYS A 391 6.69 -0.07 -4.11
C LYS A 391 6.61 -0.45 -5.58
N ARG A 392 5.60 -1.22 -5.97
CA ARG A 392 5.42 -1.73 -7.35
C ARG A 392 5.29 -0.60 -8.37
N ALA A 393 4.45 0.40 -8.10
CA ALA A 393 4.24 1.53 -9.01
C ALA A 393 5.49 2.40 -9.20
N GLN A 394 6.36 2.50 -8.19
CA GLN A 394 7.61 3.25 -8.28
C GLN A 394 8.72 2.53 -9.05
N THR A 395 8.69 1.19 -9.10
CA THR A 395 9.68 0.39 -9.84
C THR A 395 9.25 0.11 -11.27
N MET A 396 7.94 0.06 -11.50
CA MET A 396 7.32 -0.06 -12.83
C MET A 396 6.81 1.31 -13.27
N ALA A 397 5.49 1.50 -13.36
CA ALA A 397 4.85 2.77 -13.62
C ALA A 397 3.60 2.91 -12.75
N TRP A 398 3.21 4.15 -12.44
CA TRP A 398 1.88 4.39 -11.92
C TRP A 398 0.85 4.25 -13.05
N THR A 399 -0.15 3.41 -12.84
CA THR A 399 -1.27 3.21 -13.77
C THR A 399 -2.60 3.54 -13.09
N PRO A 400 -3.68 3.79 -13.85
CA PRO A 400 -4.98 4.13 -13.27
C PRO A 400 -5.50 3.07 -12.29
N GLY A 401 -5.27 1.79 -12.59
CA GLY A 401 -5.61 0.69 -11.69
C GLY A 401 -4.83 0.70 -10.38
N LEU A 402 -3.51 0.95 -10.43
CA LEU A 402 -2.67 1.05 -9.25
C LEU A 402 -3.01 2.28 -8.40
N VAL A 403 -3.28 3.44 -9.03
CA VAL A 403 -3.68 4.66 -8.32
C VAL A 403 -5.04 4.51 -7.66
N LEU A 404 -6.01 3.84 -8.30
CA LEU A 404 -7.30 3.57 -7.70
C LEU A 404 -7.17 2.79 -6.38
N ASP A 405 -6.39 1.71 -6.40
CA ASP A 405 -6.20 0.87 -5.21
C ASP A 405 -5.34 1.58 -4.15
N TYR A 406 -4.37 2.39 -4.58
CA TYR A 406 -3.59 3.24 -3.67
C TYR A 406 -4.47 4.30 -2.99
N ALA A 407 -5.29 5.02 -3.75
CA ALA A 407 -6.20 6.04 -3.22
C ALA A 407 -7.20 5.45 -2.24
N ARG A 408 -7.75 4.25 -2.51
CA ARG A 408 -8.63 3.54 -1.57
C ARG A 408 -7.93 3.14 -0.28
N ALA A 409 -6.69 2.66 -0.37
CA ALA A 409 -5.92 2.31 0.81
C ALA A 409 -5.60 3.57 1.64
N LEU A 410 -5.22 4.66 0.99
CA LEU A 410 -4.97 5.94 1.64
C LEU A 410 -6.23 6.56 2.24
N SER A 411 -7.39 6.45 1.58
CA SER A 411 -8.66 6.97 2.12
C SER A 411 -9.03 6.27 3.43
N MET A 412 -8.77 4.96 3.54
CA MET A 412 -9.02 4.22 4.79
C MET A 412 -8.03 4.57 5.92
N LEU A 413 -6.85 5.10 5.59
CA LEU A 413 -5.87 5.55 6.57
C LEU A 413 -6.14 6.98 7.02
N ALA A 414 -6.51 7.85 6.08
CA ALA A 414 -6.85 9.25 6.35
C ALA A 414 -8.20 9.38 7.05
N ASP A 415 -9.19 8.57 6.63
CA ASP A 415 -10.53 8.52 7.20
C ASP A 415 -10.73 7.21 7.98
N PRO A 416 -10.22 7.08 9.22
CA PRO A 416 -10.30 5.83 9.96
C PRO A 416 -11.76 5.48 10.22
N ARG A 417 -12.06 4.19 10.00
CA ARG A 417 -13.37 3.60 10.25
C ARG A 417 -13.41 3.01 11.66
N PRO A 418 -14.60 2.81 12.23
CA PRO A 418 -14.78 2.09 13.48
C PRO A 418 -14.43 0.59 13.31
N THR A 419 -13.15 0.27 13.21
CA THR A 419 -12.62 -1.08 13.09
C THR A 419 -11.87 -1.43 14.37
N GLY A 420 -12.63 -1.70 15.42
CA GLY A 420 -12.16 -2.38 16.63
C GLY A 420 -12.69 -3.81 16.64
N TRP A 421 -11.88 -4.77 17.14
CA TRP A 421 -12.33 -6.14 17.42
C TRP A 421 -13.64 -6.09 18.20
N PHE A 422 -13.72 -5.30 19.26
CA PHE A 422 -14.90 -5.15 20.12
C PHE A 422 -16.15 -4.62 19.41
N ASN A 423 -16.01 -3.61 18.54
CA ASN A 423 -17.15 -3.08 17.77
C ASN A 423 -17.63 -4.10 16.74
N THR A 424 -16.70 -4.87 16.20
CA THR A 424 -16.96 -5.87 15.17
C THR A 424 -17.58 -7.14 15.75
N THR A 425 -17.08 -7.64 16.88
CA THR A 425 -17.69 -8.74 17.62
C THR A 425 -19.03 -8.34 18.20
N SER A 426 -19.17 -7.13 18.76
CA SER A 426 -20.46 -6.62 19.23
C SER A 426 -21.48 -6.54 18.09
N ARG A 427 -21.12 -6.00 16.92
CA ARG A 427 -21.99 -5.99 15.73
C ARG A 427 -22.32 -7.40 15.24
N ALA A 428 -21.35 -8.31 15.23
CA ALA A 428 -21.57 -9.72 14.82
C ALA A 428 -22.48 -10.47 15.82
N LEU A 429 -22.26 -10.31 17.13
CA LEU A 429 -23.10 -10.85 18.20
C LEU A 429 -24.51 -10.28 18.11
N LYS A 430 -24.65 -8.96 17.91
CA LYS A 430 -25.95 -8.30 17.73
C LYS A 430 -26.68 -8.83 16.50
N LYS A 431 -25.97 -9.04 15.38
CA LYS A 431 -26.53 -9.64 14.16
C LYS A 431 -26.89 -11.13 14.33
N MET A 432 -26.09 -11.90 15.08
CA MET A 432 -26.40 -13.29 15.44
C MET A 432 -27.60 -13.38 16.38
N LEU A 433 -27.70 -12.48 17.37
CA LEU A 433 -28.84 -12.37 18.28
C LEU A 433 -30.11 -11.96 17.50
N GLN A 434 -30.02 -10.97 16.61
CA GLN A 434 -31.13 -10.57 15.73
C GLN A 434 -31.57 -11.72 14.81
N ARG A 435 -30.64 -12.48 14.24
CA ARG A 435 -30.96 -13.68 13.44
C ARG A 435 -31.58 -14.79 14.27
N ARG A 436 -31.11 -15.03 15.50
CA ARG A 436 -31.74 -15.99 16.42
C ARG A 436 -33.14 -15.56 16.84
N VAL A 437 -33.36 -14.27 17.08
CA VAL A 437 -34.68 -13.72 17.39
C VAL A 437 -35.60 -13.78 16.17
N ALA A 438 -35.09 -13.50 14.96
CA ALA A 438 -35.84 -13.64 13.71
C ALA A 438 -36.22 -15.10 13.42
N TRP A 439 -35.30 -16.05 13.68
CA TRP A 439 -35.55 -17.49 13.58
C TRP A 439 -36.58 -17.95 14.62
N GLY A 440 -36.46 -17.50 15.87
CA GLY A 440 -37.41 -17.81 16.94
C GLY A 440 -38.80 -17.19 16.73
N LYS A 441 -38.92 -16.16 15.88
CA LYS A 441 -40.20 -15.54 15.48
C LYS A 441 -40.80 -16.11 14.20
N GLY A 442 -40.24 -17.19 13.64
CA GLY A 442 -40.87 -17.93 12.54
C GLY A 442 -41.02 -17.15 11.23
N LYS A 443 -40.19 -16.13 10.97
CA LYS A 443 -40.14 -15.50 9.64
C LYS A 443 -39.22 -16.31 8.72
N SER A 444 -39.76 -17.37 8.12
CA SER A 444 -39.21 -17.95 6.90
C SER A 444 -39.35 -16.93 5.77
N GLY A 445 -38.27 -16.70 5.03
CA GLY A 445 -38.15 -15.62 4.06
C GLY A 445 -39.08 -15.77 2.86
N GLU A 446 -39.80 -14.70 2.60
CA GLU A 446 -40.20 -14.20 1.29
C GLU A 446 -40.45 -12.69 1.49
N GLU A 447 -40.18 -11.89 0.47
CA GLU A 447 -40.10 -10.41 0.48
C GLU A 447 -38.76 -9.82 0.95
N THR A 448 -37.83 -9.69 0.00
CA THR A 448 -37.14 -8.42 -0.31
C THR A 448 -36.26 -8.64 -1.55
N ALA A 449 -36.94 -8.72 -2.71
CA ALA A 449 -36.42 -8.08 -3.90
C ALA A 449 -36.83 -6.60 -3.83
N GLU A 450 -35.99 -5.71 -4.37
CA GLU A 450 -36.11 -4.24 -4.39
C GLU A 450 -35.70 -3.52 -3.08
N ASP A 451 -34.38 -3.31 -2.93
CA ASP A 451 -33.69 -2.01 -3.14
C ASP A 451 -32.18 -2.10 -2.84
#